data_AF-A0A3C0DQJ4-F1
#
_entry.id   AF-A0A3C0DQJ4-F1
#
_cell.length_a   1.000
_cell.length_b   1.000
_cell.length_c   1.000
_cell.angle_alpha   90.00
_cell.angle_beta   90.00
_cell.angle_gamma   90.00
#
_symmetry.space_group_name_H-M   'P 1'
#
loop_
_entity.id
_entity.type
_entity.pdbx_description
1 polymer ?
#
loop_
_entity_poly.entity_id
_entity_poly.type
_entity_poly.pdbx_seq_one_letter_code
_entity_poly.pdbx_strand_id
1 'polypeptide(L)'
;MNSHMYKKTFICVVVLGLGFVLGQAADPVRDRVVKGVGIELPSLVSLYKHFHANPELSFMEAETAKRLAAELRLAGLTVTTGVGGHGLVGV
;
A
#
# COMPACT_ATOMS: atom_id res chain seq x y z
N MET A 1 -42.77 27.99 26.08
CA MET A 1 -41.99 27.20 25.09
C MET A 1 -41.66 25.85 25.75
N ASN A 2 -42.38 24.79 25.42
CA ASN A 2 -42.45 23.57 26.23
C ASN A 2 -41.15 22.75 26.20
N SER A 3 -40.45 22.65 27.34
CA SER A 3 -40.45 21.37 28.08
C SER A 3 -40.05 20.10 27.31
N HIS A 4 -41.08 19.50 26.73
CA HIS A 4 -41.06 18.27 25.97
C HIS A 4 -40.38 18.38 24.60
N MET A 5 -40.33 19.57 24.01
CA MET A 5 -39.71 19.80 22.70
C MET A 5 -38.17 19.71 22.80
N TYR A 6 -37.59 20.22 23.89
CA TYR A 6 -36.14 20.20 24.09
C TYR A 6 -35.58 18.79 24.30
N LYS A 7 -36.31 17.93 25.04
CA LYS A 7 -35.89 16.52 25.27
C LYS A 7 -35.93 15.66 24.00
N LYS A 8 -36.94 15.84 23.13
CA LYS A 8 -37.04 15.09 21.87
C LYS A 8 -35.95 15.50 20.87
N THR A 9 -35.63 16.79 20.80
CA THR A 9 -34.52 17.29 19.98
C THR A 9 -33.16 16.81 20.51
N PHE A 10 -32.95 16.76 21.84
CA PHE A 10 -31.71 16.28 22.43
C PHE A 10 -31.46 14.77 22.19
N ILE A 11 -32.50 13.94 22.31
CA ILE A 11 -32.39 12.49 22.08
C ILE A 11 -32.10 12.17 20.61
N CYS A 12 -32.69 12.93 19.66
CA CYS A 12 -32.48 12.72 18.23
C CYS A 12 -31.04 13.05 17.79
N VAL A 13 -30.43 14.10 18.36
CA VAL A 13 -29.05 14.52 18.04
C VAL A 13 -28.00 13.56 18.57
N VAL A 14 -28.22 12.95 19.75
CA VAL A 14 -27.29 11.95 20.31
C VAL A 14 -27.30 10.64 19.51
N VAL A 15 -28.47 10.20 19.03
CA VAL A 15 -28.60 8.98 18.20
C VAL A 15 -28.00 9.16 16.81
N LEU A 16 -28.13 10.35 16.21
CA LEU A 16 -27.48 10.70 14.92
C LEU A 16 -25.95 10.82 15.05
N GLY A 17 -25.45 11.36 16.17
CA GLY A 17 -24.00 11.44 16.44
C GLY A 17 -23.33 10.09 16.70
N LEU A 18 -24.02 9.15 17.37
CA LEU A 18 -23.51 7.80 17.62
C LEU A 18 -23.48 6.95 16.34
N GLY A 19 -24.47 7.12 15.44
CA GLY A 19 -24.53 6.41 14.16
C GLY A 19 -23.41 6.79 13.19
N PHE A 20 -22.93 8.03 13.24
CA PHE A 20 -21.80 8.50 12.41
C PHE A 20 -20.46 7.89 12.85
N VAL A 21 -20.27 7.64 14.15
CA VAL A 21 -19.03 7.04 14.69
C VAL A 21 -18.95 5.53 14.39
N LEU A 22 -20.08 4.85 14.22
CA LEU A 22 -20.15 3.40 13.95
C LEU A 22 -20.04 3.03 12.45
N GLY A 23 -20.04 4.02 11.55
CA GLY A 23 -20.12 3.81 10.10
C GLY A 23 -18.78 3.64 9.36
N GLN A 24 -17.64 3.81 10.02
CA GLN A 24 -16.34 3.64 9.38
C GLN A 24 -15.96 2.16 9.34
N ALA A 25 -16.47 1.42 8.36
CA ALA A 25 -15.95 0.09 8.04
C ALA A 25 -14.48 0.22 7.60
N ALA A 26 -13.58 -0.55 8.21
CA ALA A 26 -12.19 -0.62 7.79
C ALA A 26 -12.11 -1.07 6.32
N ASP A 27 -11.23 -0.46 5.53
CA ASP A 27 -10.99 -0.86 4.15
C ASP A 27 -10.18 -2.17 4.15
N PRO A 28 -10.79 -3.32 3.82
CA PRO A 28 -10.13 -4.61 3.94
C PRO A 28 -8.96 -4.77 2.95
N VAL A 29 -8.95 -3.99 1.84
CA VAL A 29 -7.85 -3.97 0.90
C VAL A 29 -6.69 -3.20 1.51
N ARG A 30 -6.95 -2.01 2.06
CA ARG A 30 -5.93 -1.20 2.75
C ARG A 30 -5.28 -1.98 3.89
N ASP A 31 -6.07 -2.65 4.71
CA ASP A 31 -5.56 -3.41 5.86
C ASP A 31 -4.65 -4.57 5.42
N ARG A 32 -5.03 -5.26 4.34
CA ARG A 32 -4.21 -6.33 3.76
C ARG A 32 -2.88 -5.78 3.24
N VAL A 33 -2.88 -4.64 2.56
CA VAL A 33 -1.66 -4.00 2.03
C VAL A 33 -0.76 -3.55 3.18
N VAL A 34 -1.30 -2.83 4.17
CA VAL A 34 -0.52 -2.35 5.33
C VAL A 34 0.11 -3.51 6.09
N LYS A 35 -0.64 -4.60 6.30
CA LYS A 35 -0.12 -5.81 6.95
C LYS A 35 0.97 -6.47 6.10
N GLY A 36 0.77 -6.60 4.80
CA GLY A 36 1.77 -7.16 3.88
C GLY A 36 3.07 -6.36 3.86
N VAL A 37 2.98 -5.03 3.75
CA VAL A 37 4.14 -4.14 3.81
C VAL A 37 4.85 -4.26 5.15
N GLY A 38 4.13 -4.34 6.27
CA GLY A 38 4.73 -4.53 7.60
C GLY A 38 5.55 -5.81 7.72
N ILE A 39 5.12 -6.89 7.06
CA ILE A 39 5.83 -8.17 7.01
C ILE A 39 7.09 -8.07 6.13
N GLU A 40 6.97 -7.45 4.95
CA GLU A 40 8.06 -7.37 3.96
C GLU A 40 9.06 -6.23 4.19
N LEU A 41 8.77 -5.29 5.11
CA LEU A 41 9.61 -4.11 5.29
C LEU A 41 11.12 -4.41 5.49
N PRO A 42 11.53 -5.44 6.26
CA PRO A 42 12.95 -5.77 6.40
C PRO A 42 13.61 -6.19 5.08
N SER A 43 12.93 -6.98 4.25
CA SER A 43 13.45 -7.46 2.96
C SER A 43 13.54 -6.30 1.96
N LEU A 44 12.49 -5.47 1.89
CA LEU A 44 12.43 -4.28 1.03
C LEU A 44 13.50 -3.24 1.40
N VAL A 45 13.76 -3.00 2.70
CA VAL A 45 14.84 -2.11 3.15
C VAL A 45 16.21 -2.65 2.77
N SER A 46 16.40 -3.97 2.82
CA SER A 46 17.65 -4.62 2.38
C SER A 46 17.86 -4.42 0.87
N LEU A 47 16.81 -4.64 0.07
CA LEU A 47 16.84 -4.43 -1.37
C LEU A 47 17.09 -2.96 -1.74
N TYR A 48 16.45 -2.03 -1.04
CA TYR A 48 16.69 -0.58 -1.17
C TYR A 48 18.16 -0.23 -0.93
N LYS A 49 18.75 -0.73 0.17
CA LYS A 49 20.17 -0.49 0.49
C LYS A 49 21.10 -1.08 -0.55
N HIS A 50 20.78 -2.26 -1.09
CA HIS A 50 21.54 -2.86 -2.18
C HIS A 50 21.59 -1.95 -3.40
N PHE A 51 20.45 -1.44 -3.89
CA PHE A 51 20.46 -0.53 -5.03
C PHE A 51 21.14 0.81 -4.72
N HIS A 52 21.01 1.33 -3.51
CA HIS A 52 21.74 2.54 -3.09
C HIS A 52 23.26 2.35 -3.09
N ALA A 53 23.73 1.17 -2.74
CA ALA A 53 25.16 0.85 -2.73
C ALA A 53 25.71 0.50 -4.13
N ASN A 54 24.85 0.21 -5.11
CA ASN A 54 25.23 -0.24 -6.45
C ASN A 54 24.51 0.61 -7.53
N PRO A 55 24.77 1.92 -7.62
CA PRO A 55 24.18 2.75 -8.67
C PRO A 55 24.80 2.41 -10.03
N GLU A 56 23.95 2.38 -11.07
CA GLU A 56 24.36 2.23 -12.47
C GLU A 56 24.04 3.52 -13.24
N LEU A 57 24.75 3.73 -14.36
CA LEU A 57 24.51 4.86 -15.25
C LEU A 57 23.24 4.66 -16.07
N SER A 58 22.65 5.77 -16.52
CA SER A 58 21.55 5.73 -17.47
C SER A 58 21.92 4.93 -18.73
N PHE A 59 21.02 4.05 -19.17
CA PHE A 59 21.19 3.10 -20.27
C PHE A 59 22.20 1.97 -20.02
N MET A 60 22.72 1.82 -18.80
CA MET A 60 23.68 0.78 -18.42
C MET A 60 23.23 0.01 -17.16
N GLU A 61 21.93 -0.06 -16.91
CA GLU A 61 21.32 -0.63 -15.69
C GLU A 61 21.16 -2.16 -15.73
N ALA A 62 22.16 -2.87 -16.27
CA ALA A 62 22.05 -4.29 -16.56
C ALA A 62 21.93 -5.14 -15.28
N GLU A 63 22.71 -4.85 -14.25
CA GLU A 63 22.67 -5.62 -13.00
C GLU A 63 21.44 -5.25 -12.16
N THR A 64 21.02 -3.98 -12.16
CA THR A 64 19.79 -3.51 -11.51
C THR A 64 18.57 -4.21 -12.12
N ALA A 65 18.48 -4.23 -13.45
CA ALA A 65 17.39 -4.88 -14.18
C ALA A 65 17.33 -6.39 -13.90
N LYS A 66 18.49 -7.06 -13.95
CA LYS A 66 18.60 -8.49 -13.65
C LYS A 66 18.19 -8.80 -12.22
N ARG A 67 18.62 -8.00 -11.25
CA ARG A 67 18.26 -8.16 -9.84
C ARG A 67 16.76 -7.97 -9.63
N LEU A 68 16.17 -6.87 -10.13
CA LEU A 68 14.73 -6.63 -10.02
C LEU A 68 13.90 -7.73 -10.68
N ALA A 69 14.32 -8.24 -11.85
CA ALA A 69 13.64 -9.33 -12.51
C ALA A 69 13.63 -10.62 -11.66
N ALA A 70 14.70 -10.88 -10.90
CA ALA A 70 14.74 -11.99 -9.95
C ALA A 70 13.78 -11.77 -8.77
N GLU A 71 13.77 -10.57 -8.18
CA GLU A 71 12.86 -10.23 -7.07
C GLU A 71 11.38 -10.35 -7.48
N LEU A 72 11.01 -9.84 -8.66
CA LEU A 72 9.64 -9.94 -9.17
C LEU A 72 9.21 -11.40 -9.45
N ARG A 73 10.11 -12.24 -9.96
CA ARG A 73 9.84 -13.67 -10.14
C ARG A 73 9.67 -14.39 -8.80
N LEU A 74 10.48 -14.05 -7.79
CA LEU A 74 10.33 -14.58 -6.43
C LEU A 74 8.99 -14.17 -5.80
N ALA A 75 8.49 -12.98 -6.14
CA ALA A 75 7.15 -12.54 -5.75
C ALA A 75 6.01 -13.26 -6.51
N GLY A 76 6.33 -14.20 -7.41
CA GLY A 76 5.35 -15.02 -8.14
C GLY A 76 4.82 -14.38 -9.43
N LEU A 77 5.43 -13.29 -9.91
CA LEU A 77 4.99 -12.59 -11.13
C LEU A 77 5.60 -13.22 -12.38
N THR A 78 4.88 -13.13 -13.50
CA THR A 78 5.45 -13.41 -14.81
C THR A 78 6.22 -12.19 -15.29
N VAL A 79 7.53 -12.34 -15.50
CA VAL A 79 8.42 -11.20 -15.78
C VAL A 79 8.97 -11.24 -17.20
N THR A 80 8.64 -10.21 -17.97
CA THR A 80 9.25 -9.89 -19.27
C THR A 80 10.38 -8.88 -19.07
N THR A 81 11.57 -9.20 -19.56
CA THR A 81 12.76 -8.34 -19.53
C THR A 81 13.07 -7.80 -20.92
N GLY A 82 13.86 -6.73 -21.02
CA GLY A 82 14.29 -6.20 -22.31
C GLY A 82 13.33 -5.16 -22.91
N VAL A 83 12.37 -4.67 -22.13
CA VAL A 83 11.35 -3.73 -22.61
C VAL A 83 11.98 -2.33 -22.71
N GLY A 84 12.22 -1.87 -23.93
CA GLY A 84 12.84 -0.56 -24.15
C GLY A 84 14.28 -0.45 -23.65
N GLY A 85 15.07 -1.53 -23.74
CA GLY A 85 16.43 -1.61 -23.21
C GLY A 85 16.47 -2.47 -21.94
N HIS A 86 16.83 -1.90 -20.80
CA HIS A 86 16.89 -2.62 -19.52
C HIS A 86 15.53 -2.69 -18.77
N GLY A 87 14.43 -2.25 -19.38
CA GLY A 87 13.12 -2.23 -18.74
C GLY A 87 12.51 -3.63 -18.52
N LEU A 88 11.61 -3.71 -17.54
CA LEU A 88 10.94 -4.93 -17.09
C LEU A 88 9.43 -4.68 -16.95
N VAL A 89 8.63 -5.71 -17.19
CA VAL A 89 7.20 -5.73 -16.88
C VAL A 89 6.87 -7.02 -16.13
N GLY A 90 6.22 -6.91 -14.97
CA GLY A 90 5.71 -8.03 -14.18
C GLY A 90 4.19 -8.00 -14.10
N VAL A 91 3.53 -9.13 -14.39
CA VAL A 91 2.07 -9.32 -14.31
C VAL A 91 1.68 -10.56 -13.53
#